data_AF-A0A7Y2FMC5-F1
#
_entry.id   AF-A0A7Y2FMC5-F1
#
_cell.length_a   1.000
_cell.length_b   1.000
_cell.length_c   1.000
_cell.angle_alpha   90.00
_cell.angle_beta   90.00
_cell.angle_gamma   90.00
#
_symmetry.space_group_name_H-M   'P 1'
#
loop_
_entity.id
_entity.type
_entity.pdbx_description
1 polymer ?
#
loop_
_entity_poly.entity_id
_entity_poly.type
_entity_poly.pdbx_seq_one_letter_code
_entity_poly.pdbx_strand_id
1 'polypeptide(L)'
;MALQIGCGDAPQTNQNDPFVEPEAIEPLPVDTEDSPGPEPAVGQTVYLYDTTKAAGPPVAKLYYEFDTVRVAGTHYVALTFSEEFVDNTYGANSSPGYGKDKGHEFRQLVGSDHAIIGLEDGDGNFMFEVKLDYIVEDDASPSGYRSGGIEDGDGKMLLGSEAVVQDARTSLERNLNERECVYLEDSPAQGDPDCPDWERRVIYEVWLDGDMFGPAGFGRPVLDHVHASPSRMENTIEVEPGEPPEGCEPMIDGPNCDGPVVVVD
;
A
#
# COMPACT_ATOMS: atom_id res chain seq x y z
N MET A 1 -78.21 -48.16 -0.80
CA MET A 1 -78.32 -48.48 0.63
C MET A 1 -77.99 -47.20 1.38
N ALA A 2 -78.95 -46.60 2.06
CA ALA A 2 -78.74 -45.36 2.82
C ALA A 2 -78.91 -45.67 4.31
N LEU A 3 -77.96 -45.26 5.14
CA LEU A 3 -78.14 -45.15 6.58
C LEU A 3 -77.23 -44.04 7.13
N GLN A 4 -77.54 -43.60 8.34
CA GLN A 4 -77.22 -42.28 8.90
C GLN A 4 -76.39 -42.44 10.20
N ILE A 5 -76.14 -41.34 10.94
CA ILE A 5 -75.53 -41.27 12.30
C ILE A 5 -73.98 -41.31 12.26
N GLY A 6 -73.22 -40.54 13.05
CA GLY A 6 -73.56 -39.52 14.06
C GLY A 6 -72.30 -38.94 14.73
N CYS A 7 -72.46 -37.93 15.60
CA CYS A 7 -71.36 -37.17 16.22
C CYS A 7 -70.51 -37.98 17.23
N GLY A 8 -69.29 -37.49 17.48
CA GLY A 8 -68.48 -37.79 18.66
C GLY A 8 -67.72 -36.52 19.09
N ASP A 9 -67.87 -36.14 20.36
CA ASP A 9 -67.42 -34.84 20.88
C ASP A 9 -65.90 -34.74 21.09
N ALA A 10 -65.38 -33.51 21.05
CA ALA A 10 -63.99 -33.21 21.40
C ALA A 10 -63.79 -33.20 22.93
N PRO A 11 -62.67 -33.72 23.45
CA PRO A 11 -62.38 -33.67 24.88
C PRO A 11 -62.16 -32.23 25.35
N GLN A 12 -62.93 -31.81 26.36
CA GLN A 12 -62.76 -30.55 27.07
C GLN A 12 -61.42 -30.58 27.83
N THR A 13 -60.49 -29.67 27.51
CA THR A 13 -59.29 -29.47 28.32
C THR A 13 -59.61 -28.62 29.55
N ASN A 14 -59.07 -29.04 30.70
CA ASN A 14 -59.39 -28.46 32.00
C ASN A 14 -58.79 -27.05 32.15
N GLN A 15 -59.63 -26.02 32.20
CA GLN A 15 -59.23 -24.66 32.54
C GLN A 15 -58.95 -24.55 34.05
N ASN A 16 -57.71 -24.81 34.49
CA ASN A 16 -57.20 -24.45 35.83
C ASN A 16 -55.67 -24.60 35.90
N ASP A 17 -54.94 -23.97 34.97
CA ASP A 17 -53.50 -23.77 35.11
C ASP A 17 -53.24 -22.25 35.08
N PRO A 18 -52.72 -21.63 36.15
CA PRO A 18 -52.43 -20.20 36.15
C PRO A 18 -51.27 -19.94 35.19
N PHE A 19 -51.56 -19.22 34.11
CA PHE A 19 -50.57 -18.79 33.13
C PHE A 19 -49.50 -17.93 33.81
N VAL A 20 -48.35 -18.54 34.10
CA VAL A 20 -47.16 -17.81 34.55
C VAL A 20 -46.65 -17.03 33.35
N GLU A 21 -46.83 -15.71 33.37
CA GLU A 21 -46.21 -14.84 32.36
C GLU A 21 -44.69 -15.06 32.41
N PRO A 22 -44.02 -15.28 31.28
CA PRO A 22 -42.56 -15.35 31.28
C PRO A 22 -42.02 -13.99 31.72
N GLU A 23 -41.20 -13.98 32.77
CA GLU A 23 -40.54 -12.75 33.21
C GLU A 23 -39.82 -12.11 32.03
N ALA A 24 -40.08 -10.82 31.81
CA ALA A 24 -39.45 -10.08 30.73
C ALA A 24 -37.94 -10.06 31.01
N ILE A 25 -37.18 -10.78 30.18
CA ILE A 25 -35.72 -10.66 30.15
C ILE A 25 -35.43 -9.22 29.75
N GLU A 26 -34.99 -8.41 30.70
CA GLU A 26 -34.54 -7.05 30.41
C GLU A 26 -33.43 -7.14 29.36
N PRO A 27 -33.50 -6.35 28.26
CA PRO A 27 -32.44 -6.35 27.29
C PRO A 27 -31.14 -5.96 28.00
N LEU A 28 -30.11 -6.77 27.82
CA LEU A 28 -28.75 -6.42 28.27
C LEU A 28 -28.43 -5.01 27.75
N PRO A 29 -27.80 -4.15 28.58
CA PRO A 29 -27.40 -2.84 28.11
C PRO A 29 -26.53 -3.02 26.86
N VAL A 30 -26.97 -2.42 25.75
CA VAL A 30 -26.11 -2.26 24.58
C VAL A 30 -24.97 -1.35 25.03
N ASP A 31 -23.77 -1.91 25.09
CA ASP A 31 -22.56 -1.13 25.31
C ASP A 31 -22.43 -0.19 24.11
N THR A 32 -22.68 1.10 24.33
CA THR A 32 -22.57 2.15 23.31
C THR A 32 -21.19 2.81 23.31
N GLU A 33 -20.20 2.15 23.90
CA GLU A 33 -18.78 2.52 23.85
C GLU A 33 -18.10 1.93 22.59
N ASP A 34 -18.85 1.73 21.50
CA ASP A 34 -18.29 1.66 20.14
C ASP A 34 -17.89 3.07 19.70
N SER A 35 -16.94 3.66 20.44
CA SER A 35 -16.17 4.78 19.94
C SER A 35 -15.31 4.22 18.80
N PRO A 36 -15.38 4.78 17.58
CA PRO A 36 -14.43 4.40 16.55
C PRO A 36 -13.03 4.55 17.12
N GLY A 37 -12.18 3.54 16.89
CA GLY A 37 -10.79 3.57 17.32
C GLY A 37 -10.14 4.89 16.89
N PRO A 38 -9.20 5.44 17.68
CA PRO A 38 -8.70 6.80 17.48
C PRO A 38 -8.30 7.00 16.01
N GLU A 39 -9.02 7.92 15.36
CA GLU A 39 -8.82 8.29 13.96
C GLU A 39 -7.31 8.45 13.71
N PRO A 40 -6.72 7.70 12.76
CA PRO A 40 -5.27 7.57 12.69
C PRO A 40 -4.66 8.95 12.50
N ALA A 41 -3.67 9.27 13.35
CA ALA A 41 -2.98 10.54 13.30
C ALA A 41 -2.46 10.82 11.88
N VAL A 42 -2.57 12.08 11.45
CA VAL A 42 -2.13 12.57 10.13
C VAL A 42 -0.72 12.07 9.82
N GLY A 43 -0.60 11.17 8.84
CA GLY A 43 0.66 10.56 8.41
C GLY A 43 1.26 9.56 9.41
N GLN A 44 1.11 8.26 9.15
CA GLN A 44 1.94 7.23 9.76
C GLN A 44 3.10 6.89 8.82
N THR A 45 4.30 6.65 9.37
CA THR A 45 5.47 6.18 8.61
C THR A 45 6.05 4.94 9.26
N VAL A 46 6.24 3.89 8.47
CA VAL A 46 6.96 2.66 8.84
C VAL A 46 8.32 2.67 8.15
N TYR A 47 9.38 2.50 8.92
CA TYR A 47 10.75 2.37 8.41
C TYR A 47 11.12 0.89 8.33
N LEU A 48 11.62 0.45 7.17
CA LEU A 48 11.84 -0.95 6.84
C LEU A 48 13.34 -1.24 6.76
N TYR A 49 13.81 -2.16 7.57
CA TYR A 49 15.23 -2.50 7.74
C TYR A 49 15.54 -3.89 7.19
N ASP A 50 16.70 -4.02 6.54
CA ASP A 50 17.25 -5.28 6.03
C ASP A 50 17.53 -6.25 7.18
N THR A 51 16.79 -7.37 7.24
CA THR A 51 16.87 -8.37 8.32
C THR A 51 18.22 -9.08 8.38
N THR A 52 19.03 -9.01 7.32
CA THR A 52 20.35 -9.64 7.23
C THR A 52 21.47 -8.77 7.81
N LYS A 53 21.21 -7.47 8.03
CA LYS A 53 22.19 -6.49 8.51
C LYS A 53 22.00 -6.19 10.00
N ALA A 54 23.10 -6.21 10.75
CA ALA A 54 23.07 -5.94 12.19
C ALA A 54 22.81 -4.46 12.56
N ALA A 55 23.00 -3.53 11.62
CA ALA A 55 22.68 -2.11 11.69
C ALA A 55 22.79 -1.47 10.31
N GLY A 56 22.03 -0.39 10.05
CA GLY A 56 22.08 0.41 8.82
C GLY A 56 20.96 1.46 8.78
N PRO A 57 20.92 2.32 7.75
CA PRO A 57 19.70 3.07 7.44
C PRO A 57 18.58 2.12 6.98
N PRO A 58 17.31 2.53 7.05
CA PRO A 58 16.21 1.76 6.48
C PRO A 58 16.33 1.69 4.96
N VAL A 59 16.09 0.52 4.36
CA VAL A 59 16.16 0.30 2.91
C VAL A 59 14.90 0.78 2.18
N ALA A 60 13.81 0.99 2.93
CA ALA A 60 12.59 1.64 2.45
C ALA A 60 11.85 2.34 3.59
N LYS A 61 10.97 3.28 3.24
CA LYS A 61 9.94 3.85 4.12
C LYS A 61 8.57 3.67 3.47
N LEU A 62 7.57 3.29 4.25
CA LEU A 62 6.17 3.25 3.81
C LEU A 62 5.39 4.31 4.59
N TYR A 63 4.79 5.26 3.88
CA TYR A 63 3.92 6.30 4.40
C TYR A 63 2.45 5.95 4.17
N TYR A 64 1.61 6.20 5.17
CA TYR A 64 0.16 6.03 5.12
C TYR A 64 -0.53 7.30 5.60
N GLU A 65 -1.54 7.77 4.86
CA GLU A 65 -2.42 8.87 5.25
C GLU A 65 -3.86 8.53 4.85
N PHE A 66 -4.83 8.75 5.75
CA PHE A 66 -6.23 8.84 5.32
C PHE A 66 -6.46 10.25 4.78
N ASP A 67 -6.49 10.38 3.46
CA ASP A 67 -6.54 11.67 2.80
C ASP A 67 -7.96 12.24 2.91
N THR A 68 -8.07 13.38 3.59
CA THR A 68 -9.31 14.15 3.75
C THR A 68 -9.32 15.43 2.92
N VAL A 69 -8.28 15.67 2.11
CA VAL A 69 -7.97 16.97 1.49
C VAL A 69 -7.66 16.90 -0.01
N ARG A 70 -6.73 16.04 -0.46
CA ARG A 70 -6.33 15.96 -1.89
C ARG A 70 -7.28 15.04 -2.66
N VAL A 71 -7.48 13.82 -2.16
CA VAL A 71 -8.52 12.88 -2.61
C VAL A 71 -9.36 12.46 -1.41
N ALA A 72 -10.28 13.34 -1.00
CA ALA A 72 -11.01 13.20 0.27
C ALA A 72 -11.81 11.88 0.37
N GLY A 73 -11.54 11.11 1.42
CA GLY A 73 -12.14 9.79 1.65
C GLY A 73 -11.36 8.64 1.02
N THR A 74 -10.03 8.71 0.99
CA THR A 74 -9.18 7.63 0.48
C THR A 74 -8.05 7.27 1.46
N HIS A 75 -7.64 6.01 1.44
CA HIS A 75 -6.37 5.60 2.03
C HIS A 75 -5.27 5.79 0.99
N TYR A 76 -4.36 6.72 1.25
CA TYR A 76 -3.16 6.92 0.46
C TYR A 76 -1.99 6.16 1.09
N VAL A 77 -1.31 5.34 0.29
CA VAL A 77 -0.10 4.61 0.69
C VAL A 77 1.02 4.92 -0.29
N ALA A 78 2.19 5.26 0.23
CA ALA A 78 3.40 5.49 -0.57
C ALA A 78 4.58 4.68 -0.03
N LEU A 79 5.12 3.77 -0.83
CA LEU A 79 6.35 3.04 -0.54
C LEU A 79 7.51 3.73 -1.28
N THR A 80 8.44 4.30 -0.52
CA THR A 80 9.67 4.92 -1.04
C THR A 80 10.87 4.05 -0.71
N PHE A 81 11.62 3.63 -1.72
CA PHE A 81 12.91 2.98 -1.54
C PHE A 81 14.02 4.00 -1.23
N SER A 82 15.00 3.57 -0.44
CA SER A 82 16.22 4.32 -0.11
C SER A 82 17.11 4.50 -1.34
N GLU A 83 17.89 5.59 -1.40
CA GLU A 83 19.14 5.52 -2.18
C GLU A 83 20.13 4.54 -1.51
N GLU A 84 21.29 4.25 -2.10
CA GLU A 84 22.05 3.01 -1.83
C GLU A 84 21.30 1.69 -2.16
N PHE A 85 19.95 1.61 -2.15
CA PHE A 85 19.20 0.45 -2.69
C PHE A 85 18.96 0.61 -4.20
N VAL A 86 18.14 1.59 -4.62
CA VAL A 86 17.80 1.85 -6.03
C VAL A 86 17.35 3.31 -6.20
N ASP A 87 17.57 3.89 -7.37
CA ASP A 87 17.11 5.23 -7.74
C ASP A 87 16.66 5.27 -9.21
N ASN A 88 16.00 6.36 -9.60
CA ASN A 88 15.62 6.66 -10.98
C ASN A 88 16.81 7.24 -11.77
N THR A 89 18.00 6.63 -11.71
CA THR A 89 19.13 7.05 -12.54
C THR A 89 19.75 5.92 -13.35
N TYR A 90 19.79 6.12 -14.66
CA TYR A 90 20.08 5.11 -15.66
C TYR A 90 20.85 5.71 -16.84
N GLY A 91 21.39 4.85 -17.69
CA GLY A 91 22.29 5.20 -18.78
C GLY A 91 23.59 5.81 -18.27
N ALA A 92 24.15 6.76 -19.02
CA ALA A 92 25.39 7.46 -18.74
C ALA A 92 25.38 8.27 -17.43
N ASN A 93 24.20 8.63 -16.93
CA ASN A 93 24.00 9.42 -15.70
C ASN A 93 23.60 8.56 -14.49
N SER A 94 23.68 7.23 -14.60
CA SER A 94 23.38 6.33 -13.49
C SER A 94 24.32 6.51 -12.30
N SER A 95 23.74 6.44 -11.10
CA SER A 95 24.46 6.50 -9.83
C SER A 95 25.55 5.41 -9.70
N PRO A 96 26.62 5.68 -8.95
CA PRO A 96 27.54 4.64 -8.52
C PRO A 96 26.81 3.52 -7.74
N GLY A 97 27.27 2.28 -7.90
CA GLY A 97 26.76 1.11 -7.19
C GLY A 97 26.13 0.07 -8.11
N TYR A 98 25.51 0.50 -9.22
CA TYR A 98 25.02 -0.43 -10.24
C TYR A 98 26.20 -1.19 -10.88
N GLY A 99 26.06 -2.51 -10.99
CA GLY A 99 27.19 -3.41 -11.25
C GLY A 99 27.94 -3.11 -12.55
N LYS A 100 29.28 -3.09 -12.49
CA LYS A 100 30.19 -2.64 -13.58
C LYS A 100 29.95 -3.27 -14.96
N ASP A 101 29.41 -4.49 -15.00
CA ASP A 101 29.13 -5.24 -16.23
C ASP A 101 27.63 -5.31 -16.59
N LYS A 102 26.74 -4.76 -15.74
CA LYS A 102 25.27 -4.87 -15.87
C LYS A 102 24.56 -3.57 -16.20
N GLY A 103 25.19 -2.43 -15.88
CA GLY A 103 24.60 -1.11 -16.03
C GLY A 103 23.35 -0.88 -15.18
N HIS A 104 22.74 0.27 -15.36
CA HIS A 104 21.33 0.51 -15.11
C HIS A 104 20.80 1.20 -16.38
N GLU A 105 19.88 0.58 -17.08
CA GLU A 105 19.30 1.08 -18.34
C GLU A 105 17.79 1.24 -18.16
N PHE A 106 17.19 2.25 -18.79
CA PHE A 106 15.75 2.50 -18.70
C PHE A 106 14.89 1.25 -18.96
N ARG A 107 15.24 0.46 -19.98
CA ARG A 107 14.57 -0.82 -20.34
C ARG A 107 14.70 -1.95 -19.29
N GLN A 108 15.45 -1.76 -18.21
CA GLN A 108 15.52 -2.71 -17.10
C GLN A 108 14.48 -2.37 -16.03
N LEU A 109 14.10 -1.10 -15.90
CA LEU A 109 12.99 -0.67 -15.04
C LEU A 109 11.65 -1.17 -15.63
N VAL A 110 11.52 -1.13 -16.95
CA VAL A 110 10.35 -1.63 -17.69
C VAL A 110 10.18 -3.14 -17.50
N GLY A 111 9.11 -3.55 -16.82
CA GLY A 111 8.73 -4.96 -16.66
C GLY A 111 9.67 -5.84 -15.82
N SER A 112 10.48 -5.23 -14.94
CA SER A 112 11.22 -5.98 -13.89
C SER A 112 10.89 -5.47 -12.49
N ASP A 113 10.80 -4.15 -12.31
CA ASP A 113 10.65 -3.54 -10.99
C ASP A 113 9.18 -3.51 -10.56
N HIS A 114 8.96 -3.94 -9.32
CA HIS A 114 7.64 -3.98 -8.70
C HIS A 114 7.75 -3.94 -7.17
N ALA A 115 6.67 -3.53 -6.52
CA ALA A 115 6.51 -3.62 -5.06
C ALA A 115 5.29 -4.48 -4.70
N ILE A 116 5.35 -5.22 -3.60
CA ILE A 116 4.17 -5.87 -3.01
C ILE A 116 3.81 -5.15 -1.71
N ILE A 117 2.56 -4.67 -1.60
CA ILE A 117 2.05 -3.94 -0.44
C ILE A 117 0.82 -4.68 0.10
N GLY A 118 0.89 -5.15 1.35
CA GLY A 118 -0.25 -5.67 2.11
C GLY A 118 -0.77 -4.66 3.14
N LEU A 119 -2.07 -4.71 3.48
CA LEU A 119 -2.68 -3.87 4.52
C LEU A 119 -3.62 -4.71 5.41
N GLU A 120 -3.55 -4.48 6.72
CA GLU A 120 -4.43 -5.08 7.74
C GLU A 120 -5.46 -4.07 8.28
N ASP A 121 -6.64 -4.55 8.67
CA ASP A 121 -7.62 -3.77 9.45
C ASP A 121 -7.21 -3.64 10.94
N GLY A 122 -7.97 -2.84 11.69
CA GLY A 122 -7.75 -2.64 13.14
C GLY A 122 -7.89 -3.90 14.01
N ASP A 123 -8.49 -4.97 13.49
CA ASP A 123 -8.60 -6.29 14.13
C ASP A 123 -7.40 -7.21 13.78
N GLY A 124 -6.53 -6.80 12.85
CA GLY A 124 -5.36 -7.56 12.38
C GLY A 124 -5.66 -8.56 11.26
N ASN A 125 -6.81 -8.43 10.56
CA ASN A 125 -7.10 -9.22 9.37
C ASN A 125 -6.44 -8.59 8.15
N PHE A 126 -5.76 -9.38 7.32
CA PHE A 126 -5.34 -8.94 5.99
C PHE A 126 -6.57 -8.66 5.13
N MET A 127 -6.75 -7.40 4.73
CA MET A 127 -7.88 -6.95 3.90
C MET A 127 -7.49 -6.77 2.44
N PHE A 128 -6.21 -6.47 2.19
CA PHE A 128 -5.71 -6.05 0.90
C PHE A 128 -4.26 -6.49 0.73
N GLU A 129 -3.90 -6.99 -0.45
CA GLU A 129 -2.53 -7.22 -0.88
C GLU A 129 -2.44 -7.03 -2.39
N VAL A 130 -1.46 -6.24 -2.83
CA VAL A 130 -1.30 -5.85 -4.22
C VAL A 130 0.17 -5.88 -4.63
N LYS A 131 0.42 -6.25 -5.89
CA LYS A 131 1.69 -6.06 -6.58
C LYS A 131 1.54 -4.88 -7.54
N LEU A 132 2.39 -3.86 -7.38
CA LEU A 132 2.44 -2.66 -8.20
C LEU A 132 3.61 -2.77 -9.18
N ASP A 133 3.34 -2.71 -10.49
CA ASP A 133 4.38 -2.59 -11.53
C ASP A 133 4.94 -1.18 -11.59
N TYR A 134 6.26 -1.06 -11.77
CA TYR A 134 6.90 0.25 -11.74
C TYR A 134 6.64 1.11 -12.98
N ILE A 135 6.74 0.51 -14.18
CA ILE A 135 6.58 1.20 -15.46
C ILE A 135 6.39 0.22 -16.64
N VAL A 136 5.41 0.53 -17.50
CA VAL A 136 5.05 -0.19 -18.73
C VAL A 136 5.05 0.74 -19.94
N GLU A 137 5.23 0.16 -21.14
CA GLU A 137 4.94 0.84 -22.42
C GLU A 137 3.44 1.13 -22.55
N ASP A 138 3.09 2.36 -22.94
CA ASP A 138 1.71 2.79 -23.19
C ASP A 138 1.66 3.91 -24.25
N ASP A 139 1.22 3.57 -25.46
CA ASP A 139 1.04 4.50 -26.59
C ASP A 139 0.03 5.63 -26.30
N ALA A 140 -0.80 5.52 -25.25
CA ALA A 140 -1.73 6.58 -24.83
C ALA A 140 -1.06 7.65 -23.94
N SER A 141 0.07 7.33 -23.29
CA SER A 141 0.77 8.23 -22.37
C SER A 141 1.69 9.21 -23.13
N PRO A 142 1.83 10.48 -22.69
CA PRO A 142 2.62 11.49 -23.41
C PRO A 142 4.08 11.12 -23.68
N SER A 143 4.71 10.39 -22.75
CA SER A 143 6.09 9.87 -22.88
C SER A 143 6.19 8.52 -23.61
N GLY A 144 5.07 7.86 -23.88
CA GLY A 144 5.00 6.46 -24.29
C GLY A 144 5.07 5.44 -23.15
N TYR A 145 5.06 5.89 -21.88
CA TYR A 145 5.16 5.04 -20.69
C TYR A 145 4.31 5.55 -19.52
N ARG A 146 3.89 4.67 -18.62
CA ARG A 146 3.24 4.97 -17.31
C ARG A 146 3.46 3.85 -16.30
N SER A 147 3.03 4.00 -15.05
CA SER A 147 2.89 2.87 -14.12
C SER A 147 2.01 1.77 -14.73
N GLY A 148 2.41 0.51 -14.57
CA GLY A 148 1.51 -0.61 -14.85
C GLY A 148 0.45 -0.81 -13.76
N GLY A 149 0.63 -0.18 -12.60
CA GLY A 149 -0.30 -0.22 -11.48
C GLY A 149 -0.58 -1.66 -11.05
N ILE A 150 -1.85 -2.03 -10.99
CA ILE A 150 -2.31 -3.37 -10.61
C ILE A 150 -2.72 -4.25 -11.81
N GLU A 151 -2.76 -3.66 -13.01
CA GLU A 151 -3.45 -4.24 -14.18
C GLU A 151 -2.49 -4.69 -15.28
N ASP A 152 -1.37 -3.97 -15.47
CA ASP A 152 -0.41 -4.16 -16.56
C ASP A 152 0.98 -4.58 -16.08
N GLY A 153 1.78 -5.09 -17.03
CA GLY A 153 3.15 -5.50 -16.78
C GLY A 153 3.22 -6.66 -15.80
N ASP A 154 3.94 -6.44 -14.71
CA ASP A 154 4.10 -7.37 -13.60
C ASP A 154 3.08 -7.11 -12.46
N GLY A 155 2.20 -6.12 -12.62
CA GLY A 155 1.20 -5.64 -11.66
C GLY A 155 0.05 -6.62 -11.48
N LYS A 156 -0.45 -6.73 -10.25
CA LYS A 156 -1.50 -7.71 -9.92
C LYS A 156 -2.17 -7.50 -8.57
N MET A 157 -3.49 -7.67 -8.51
CA MET A 157 -4.19 -7.88 -7.24
C MET A 157 -3.93 -9.28 -6.65
N LEU A 158 -3.48 -9.36 -5.40
CA LEU A 158 -3.13 -10.61 -4.71
C LEU A 158 -4.22 -11.03 -3.70
N LEU A 159 -4.76 -10.07 -2.94
CA LEU A 159 -5.83 -10.27 -1.97
C LEU A 159 -6.75 -9.03 -1.91
N GLY A 160 -8.07 -9.24 -1.88
CA GLY A 160 -9.07 -8.17 -1.77
C GLY A 160 -9.88 -8.01 -3.06
N SER A 161 -10.32 -6.78 -3.35
CA SER A 161 -11.09 -6.43 -4.55
C SER A 161 -10.37 -5.35 -5.35
N GLU A 162 -10.11 -5.57 -6.63
CA GLU A 162 -9.54 -4.56 -7.54
C GLU A 162 -10.35 -3.25 -7.53
N ALA A 163 -11.66 -3.34 -7.32
CA ALA A 163 -12.56 -2.18 -7.29
C ALA A 163 -12.36 -1.23 -6.09
N VAL A 164 -11.55 -1.57 -5.08
CA VAL A 164 -11.15 -0.59 -4.05
C VAL A 164 -9.92 0.23 -4.46
N VAL A 165 -9.21 -0.14 -5.53
CA VAL A 165 -8.07 0.63 -6.02
C VAL A 165 -8.60 1.75 -6.92
N GLN A 166 -8.36 3.00 -6.53
CA GLN A 166 -8.85 4.18 -7.23
C GLN A 166 -7.81 4.76 -8.20
N ASP A 167 -6.53 4.70 -7.83
CA ASP A 167 -5.39 5.13 -8.66
C ASP A 167 -4.11 4.43 -8.15
N ALA A 168 -3.13 4.27 -9.03
CA ALA A 168 -1.80 3.74 -8.70
C ALA A 168 -0.74 4.39 -9.61
N ARG A 169 0.30 5.00 -9.01
CA ARG A 169 1.32 5.77 -9.75
C ARG A 169 2.72 5.49 -9.25
N THR A 170 3.70 5.92 -10.02
CA THR A 170 5.11 5.84 -9.65
C THR A 170 5.86 7.13 -9.89
N SER A 171 6.97 7.31 -9.17
CA SER A 171 7.87 8.45 -9.34
C SER A 171 8.38 8.62 -10.77
N LEU A 172 8.62 7.52 -11.48
CA LEU A 172 9.11 7.56 -12.85
C LEU A 172 8.01 7.96 -13.85
N GLU A 173 6.77 7.48 -13.67
CA GLU A 173 5.62 8.01 -14.43
C GLU A 173 5.48 9.53 -14.24
N ARG A 174 5.53 10.02 -12.99
CA ARG A 174 5.46 11.46 -12.71
C ARG A 174 6.59 12.24 -13.37
N ASN A 175 7.82 11.70 -13.34
CA ASN A 175 8.96 12.30 -14.03
C ASN A 175 8.72 12.42 -15.54
N LEU A 176 8.28 11.35 -16.20
CA LEU A 176 8.13 11.32 -17.65
C LEU A 176 6.90 12.11 -18.14
N ASN A 177 5.76 12.04 -17.42
CA ASN A 177 4.47 12.55 -17.89
C ASN A 177 4.00 13.83 -17.17
N GLU A 178 4.16 13.95 -15.85
CA GLU A 178 3.68 15.13 -15.09
C GLU A 178 4.70 16.27 -15.10
N ARG A 179 6.00 15.94 -15.06
CA ARG A 179 7.12 16.89 -15.17
C ARG A 179 7.61 17.11 -16.61
N GLU A 180 7.03 16.38 -17.58
CA GLU A 180 7.40 16.37 -19.00
C GLU A 180 8.89 16.03 -19.29
N CYS A 181 9.60 15.41 -18.33
CA CYS A 181 11.00 15.05 -18.45
C CYS A 181 11.16 13.70 -19.20
N VAL A 182 10.96 13.68 -20.51
CA VAL A 182 11.00 12.45 -21.32
C VAL A 182 12.45 12.01 -21.64
N TYR A 183 13.06 11.30 -20.68
CA TYR A 183 14.44 10.79 -20.75
C TYR A 183 14.44 9.25 -20.81
N LEU A 184 14.50 8.66 -22.02
CA LEU A 184 14.27 7.20 -22.24
C LEU A 184 15.55 6.37 -22.49
N GLU A 185 16.74 7.00 -22.44
CA GLU A 185 18.04 6.32 -22.66
C GLU A 185 18.97 6.58 -21.46
N ASP A 186 19.32 7.84 -21.24
CA ASP A 186 20.01 8.33 -20.05
C ASP A 186 19.03 9.14 -19.19
N SER A 187 19.02 8.97 -17.87
CA SER A 187 18.28 9.88 -16.96
C SER A 187 18.90 11.28 -16.98
N PRO A 188 18.23 12.34 -16.49
CA PRO A 188 18.85 13.66 -16.34
C PRO A 188 20.14 13.60 -15.52
N ALA A 189 21.11 14.46 -15.86
CA ALA A 189 22.29 14.65 -15.03
C ALA A 189 21.93 15.34 -13.71
N GLN A 190 22.74 15.19 -12.66
CA GLN A 190 22.48 15.89 -11.41
C GLN A 190 22.55 17.41 -11.61
N GLY A 191 21.43 18.10 -11.37
CA GLY A 191 21.30 19.54 -11.58
C GLY A 191 21.04 19.94 -13.04
N ASP A 192 20.53 19.02 -13.87
CA ASP A 192 20.04 19.33 -15.21
C ASP A 192 18.94 20.43 -15.16
N PRO A 193 19.13 21.60 -15.81
CA PRO A 193 18.16 22.68 -15.78
C PRO A 193 16.87 22.40 -16.57
N ASP A 194 16.88 21.40 -17.46
CA ASP A 194 15.70 21.01 -18.25
C ASP A 194 14.80 20.03 -17.47
N CYS A 195 15.32 19.40 -16.41
CA CYS A 195 14.53 18.65 -15.43
C CYS A 195 15.02 18.87 -13.97
N PRO A 196 14.82 20.07 -13.39
CA PRO A 196 15.38 20.43 -12.10
C PRO A 196 14.75 19.67 -10.92
N ASP A 197 13.51 19.22 -11.09
CA ASP A 197 12.70 18.54 -10.06
C ASP A 197 12.60 17.02 -10.28
N TRP A 198 13.57 16.40 -10.98
CA TRP A 198 13.60 14.96 -11.23
C TRP A 198 13.58 14.16 -9.91
N GLU A 199 12.53 13.39 -9.70
CA GLU A 199 12.40 12.53 -8.53
C GLU A 199 13.36 11.34 -8.68
N ARG A 200 14.46 11.36 -7.90
CA ARG A 200 15.47 10.31 -7.89
C ARG A 200 15.02 9.08 -7.12
N ARG A 201 14.15 9.23 -6.12
CA ARG A 201 13.71 8.11 -5.27
C ARG A 201 12.79 7.21 -6.08
N VAL A 202 12.88 5.89 -5.88
CA VAL A 202 11.87 4.95 -6.41
C VAL A 202 10.69 4.93 -5.45
N ILE A 203 9.55 5.43 -5.90
CA ILE A 203 8.31 5.58 -5.15
C ILE A 203 7.18 4.88 -5.89
N TYR A 204 6.45 4.03 -5.16
CA TYR A 204 5.17 3.46 -5.55
C TYR A 204 4.07 4.09 -4.71
N GLU A 205 2.98 4.51 -5.34
CA GLU A 205 1.83 5.13 -4.68
C GLU A 205 0.53 4.43 -5.08
N VAL A 206 -0.37 4.25 -4.12
CA VAL A 206 -1.71 3.72 -4.36
C VAL A 206 -2.75 4.47 -3.53
N TRP A 207 -3.89 4.77 -4.15
CA TRP A 207 -5.06 5.37 -3.52
C TRP A 207 -6.17 4.33 -3.47
N LEU A 208 -6.72 4.12 -2.28
CA LEU A 208 -7.72 3.10 -2.02
C LEU A 208 -9.00 3.69 -1.44
N ASP A 209 -10.13 3.04 -1.70
CA ASP A 209 -11.44 3.44 -1.22
C ASP A 209 -11.50 3.51 0.32
N GLY A 210 -11.96 4.64 0.85
CA GLY A 210 -12.00 4.90 2.29
C GLY A 210 -12.92 3.99 3.11
N ASP A 211 -13.87 3.31 2.48
CA ASP A 211 -14.75 2.35 3.16
C ASP A 211 -14.17 0.93 3.21
N MET A 212 -12.98 0.67 2.61
CA MET A 212 -12.45 -0.69 2.40
C MET A 212 -12.20 -1.52 3.68
N PHE A 213 -11.90 -0.86 4.80
CA PHE A 213 -11.70 -1.51 6.11
C PHE A 213 -12.98 -1.58 6.95
N GLY A 214 -14.07 -0.94 6.49
CA GLY A 214 -15.35 -0.90 7.21
C GLY A 214 -15.22 -0.40 8.66
N PRO A 215 -16.05 -0.91 9.60
CA PRO A 215 -16.03 -0.47 11.00
C PRO A 215 -14.73 -0.77 11.76
N ALA A 216 -13.95 -1.77 11.35
CA ALA A 216 -12.68 -2.10 12.00
C ALA A 216 -11.60 -1.02 11.75
N GLY A 217 -11.74 -0.23 10.68
CA GLY A 217 -10.81 0.81 10.30
C GLY A 217 -9.43 0.29 9.89
N PHE A 218 -8.55 1.20 9.50
CA PHE A 218 -7.18 0.86 9.15
C PHE A 218 -6.37 0.41 10.37
N GLY A 219 -5.70 -0.74 10.28
CA GLY A 219 -4.78 -1.21 11.30
C GLY A 219 -3.34 -0.79 11.01
N ARG A 220 -2.72 -1.45 10.02
CA ARG A 220 -1.31 -1.21 9.65
C ARG A 220 -0.99 -1.67 8.23
N PRO A 221 0.10 -1.16 7.63
CA PRO A 221 0.66 -1.74 6.43
C PRO A 221 1.55 -2.94 6.76
N VAL A 222 1.72 -3.83 5.78
CA VAL A 222 2.55 -5.03 5.88
C VAL A 222 3.44 -5.15 4.64
N LEU A 223 4.74 -5.29 4.89
CA LEU A 223 5.79 -5.58 3.92
C LEU A 223 6.78 -6.52 4.60
N ASP A 224 7.15 -7.62 3.93
CA ASP A 224 8.20 -8.55 4.39
C ASP A 224 9.41 -8.60 3.43
N HIS A 225 9.29 -8.01 2.24
CA HIS A 225 10.41 -7.84 1.29
C HIS A 225 10.27 -6.57 0.43
N VAL A 226 11.40 -6.10 -0.10
CA VAL A 226 11.48 -5.08 -1.16
C VAL A 226 12.21 -5.64 -2.38
N HIS A 227 11.84 -5.22 -3.59
CA HIS A 227 12.44 -5.71 -4.84
C HIS A 227 12.84 -4.58 -5.81
N ALA A 228 14.02 -4.70 -6.41
CA ALA A 228 14.51 -3.86 -7.52
C ALA A 228 15.59 -4.60 -8.33
N SER A 229 15.57 -4.49 -9.66
CA SER A 229 16.40 -5.29 -10.56
C SER A 229 16.71 -4.57 -11.88
N PRO A 230 17.89 -3.90 -11.98
CA PRO A 230 19.02 -3.98 -11.07
C PRO A 230 18.81 -3.14 -9.80
N SER A 231 19.33 -3.64 -8.68
CA SER A 231 19.61 -2.83 -7.50
C SER A 231 21.11 -2.51 -7.40
N ARG A 232 21.46 -1.62 -6.47
CA ARG A 232 22.84 -1.37 -6.01
C ARG A 232 23.28 -2.31 -4.88
N MET A 233 22.36 -3.17 -4.40
CA MET A 233 22.58 -4.15 -3.34
C MET A 233 22.18 -5.56 -3.82
N GLU A 234 21.43 -6.32 -3.01
CA GLU A 234 20.75 -7.54 -3.45
C GLU A 234 19.37 -7.18 -4.01
N ASN A 235 18.97 -7.79 -5.13
CA ASN A 235 17.74 -7.41 -5.84
C ASN A 235 16.44 -7.63 -5.04
N THR A 236 16.46 -8.54 -4.06
CA THR A 236 15.35 -8.71 -3.12
C THR A 236 15.95 -8.72 -1.72
N ILE A 237 15.40 -7.89 -0.84
CA ILE A 237 15.84 -7.79 0.56
C ILE A 237 14.64 -8.12 1.44
N GLU A 238 14.78 -9.09 2.34
CA GLU A 238 13.81 -9.34 3.43
C GLU A 238 13.87 -8.17 4.42
N VAL A 239 12.71 -7.64 4.81
CA VAL A 239 12.62 -6.44 5.66
C VAL A 239 11.75 -6.64 6.89
N GLU A 240 12.11 -5.96 7.98
CA GLU A 240 11.28 -5.82 9.18
C GLU A 240 11.05 -4.33 9.55
N PRO A 241 9.88 -3.99 10.12
CA PRO A 241 9.64 -2.67 10.70
C PRO A 241 10.60 -2.35 11.85
N GLY A 242 11.16 -1.14 11.88
CA GLY A 242 12.01 -0.66 12.96
C GLY A 242 11.70 0.77 13.38
N GLU A 243 12.38 1.21 14.44
CA GLU A 243 12.30 2.58 14.99
C GLU A 243 12.71 3.63 13.93
N PRO A 244 12.14 4.84 13.94
CA PRO A 244 12.60 5.93 13.08
C PRO A 244 14.08 6.29 13.31
N PRO A 245 14.88 6.54 12.25
CA PRO A 245 16.22 7.09 12.40
C PRO A 245 16.21 8.46 13.11
N GLU A 246 17.23 8.73 13.92
CA GLU A 246 17.37 10.02 14.60
C GLU A 246 17.38 11.18 13.59
N GLY A 247 16.44 12.11 13.73
CA GLY A 247 16.32 13.29 12.86
C GLY A 247 15.43 13.13 11.62
N CYS A 248 14.82 11.96 11.40
CA CYS A 248 13.81 11.79 10.35
C CYS A 248 12.42 12.30 10.77
N GLU A 249 11.81 13.15 9.93
CA GLU A 249 10.42 13.59 10.09
C GLU A 249 9.47 12.67 9.29
N PRO A 250 8.25 12.37 9.80
CA PRO A 250 7.30 11.47 9.15
C PRO A 250 6.58 12.16 7.97
N MET A 251 7.30 12.35 6.88
CA MET A 251 6.77 12.96 5.65
C MET A 251 7.22 12.20 4.39
N ILE A 252 6.35 12.19 3.37
CA ILE A 252 6.65 11.70 2.01
C ILE A 252 7.91 12.41 1.50
N ASP A 253 7.91 13.75 1.59
CA ASP A 253 9.00 14.65 1.19
C ASP A 253 9.95 15.01 2.34
N GLY A 254 9.87 14.28 3.47
CA GLY A 254 10.89 14.35 4.50
C GLY A 254 12.25 13.94 3.93
N PRO A 255 13.36 14.48 4.49
CA PRO A 255 14.70 14.18 4.00
C PRO A 255 14.92 12.68 3.91
N ASN A 256 15.68 12.25 2.89
CA ASN A 256 16.08 10.85 2.79
C ASN A 256 16.70 10.40 4.11
N CYS A 257 16.16 9.32 4.66
CA CYS A 257 16.65 8.69 5.89
C CYS A 257 17.85 7.79 5.64
N ASP A 258 18.32 7.73 4.39
CA ASP A 258 19.69 7.42 4.03
C ASP A 258 20.62 8.19 4.98
N GLY A 259 21.56 7.49 5.61
CA GLY A 259 22.46 8.10 6.59
C GLY A 259 23.32 9.22 5.98
N PRO A 260 24.15 9.92 6.78
CA PRO A 260 25.10 10.88 6.23
C PRO A 260 25.95 10.19 5.15
N VAL A 261 25.78 10.62 3.89
CA VAL A 261 26.47 10.05 2.73
C VAL A 261 27.95 10.00 3.04
N VAL A 262 28.48 8.78 3.22
CA VAL A 262 29.90 8.59 3.49
C VAL A 262 30.62 8.77 2.16
N VAL A 263 30.96 10.02 1.86
CA VAL A 263 31.88 10.35 0.76
C VAL A 263 33.23 9.74 1.12
N VAL A 264 33.50 8.57 0.56
CA VAL A 264 34.82 7.94 0.58
C VAL A 264 35.71 8.64 -0.44
N ASP A 265 36.53 9.57 0.07
CA ASP A 265 37.68 10.19 -0.62
C ASP A 265 38.72 9.16 -1.09
#